data_AF-A0A1X7U848-F1
#
_entry.id   AF-A0A1X7U848-F1
#
_cell.length_a   1.000
_cell.length_b   1.000
_cell.length_c   1.000
_cell.angle_alpha   90.00
_cell.angle_beta   90.00
_cell.angle_gamma   90.00
#
_symmetry.space_group_name_H-M   'P 1'
#
loop_
_entity.id
_entity.type
_entity.pdbx_description
1 polymer ?
#
loop_
_entity_poly.entity_id
_entity_poly.type
_entity_poly.pdbx_seq_one_letter_code
_entity_poly.pdbx_strand_id
1 'polypeptide(L)'
;MQTQPELVRLGHAHLQQREPVVSFPYRPENENNGMSLCLQMAAEGKVLHSGGCHCGAVRFQVFAPAQLDVIHCNCSICIKKQNHHFIVPQADFTLLKGEEFLTCYTFNTHRAKHTFCRICGVQSFYTPRSNPDGRGIAPHCLDEGTAQTVSVTSFDGSNWEKAFDKDPSIRDRSKT
;
A
#
# COMPACT_ATOMS: atom_id res chain seq x y z
N MET A 1 18.18 -40.79 -16.77
CA MET A 1 17.88 -40.61 -15.34
C MET A 1 17.02 -39.36 -15.21
N GLN A 2 15.72 -39.55 -15.05
CA GLN A 2 14.73 -38.47 -14.94
C GLN A 2 14.55 -38.15 -13.46
N THR A 3 14.78 -36.90 -13.05
CA THR A 3 14.50 -36.42 -11.69
C THR A 3 13.07 -35.88 -11.65
N GLN A 4 12.22 -36.46 -10.80
CA GLN A 4 10.89 -35.94 -10.49
C GLN A 4 11.00 -34.79 -9.45
N PRO A 5 10.11 -33.79 -9.49
CA PRO A 5 10.05 -32.75 -8.46
C PRO A 5 9.37 -33.26 -7.18
N GLU A 6 9.94 -32.85 -6.04
CA GLU A 6 9.50 -33.20 -4.69
C GLU A 6 8.22 -32.43 -4.31
N LEU A 7 7.17 -33.17 -3.95
CA LEU A 7 5.85 -32.64 -3.60
C LEU A 7 5.85 -32.23 -2.12
N VAL A 8 5.97 -30.93 -1.82
CA VAL A 8 5.86 -30.42 -0.45
C VAL A 8 4.40 -30.41 -0.01
N ARG A 9 4.04 -31.31 0.91
CA ARG A 9 2.72 -31.34 1.54
C ARG A 9 2.56 -30.14 2.47
N LEU A 10 1.72 -29.18 2.10
CA LEU A 10 1.25 -28.15 3.02
C LEU A 10 0.27 -28.77 4.02
N GLY A 11 0.68 -28.81 5.29
CA GLY A 11 -0.15 -29.29 6.40
C GLY A 11 -1.46 -28.51 6.49
N HIS A 12 -2.56 -29.25 6.64
CA HIS A 12 -3.87 -28.67 6.92
C HIS A 12 -3.88 -28.15 8.36
N ALA A 13 -3.83 -26.83 8.50
CA ALA A 13 -4.13 -26.18 9.77
C ALA A 13 -5.65 -26.10 9.95
N HIS A 14 -6.08 -26.59 11.10
CA HIS A 14 -7.45 -26.68 11.59
C HIS A 14 -8.27 -25.40 11.36
N LEU A 15 -9.46 -25.57 10.78
CA LEU A 15 -10.56 -24.61 10.80
C LEU A 15 -10.90 -24.25 12.25
N GLN A 16 -10.53 -23.05 12.68
CA GLN A 16 -11.18 -22.37 13.81
C GLN A 16 -12.25 -21.44 13.22
N GLN A 17 -13.48 -21.73 13.59
CA GLN A 17 -14.68 -20.96 13.27
C GLN A 17 -14.46 -19.51 13.71
N ARG A 18 -14.41 -18.57 12.76
CA ARG A 18 -14.36 -17.13 13.05
C ARG A 18 -15.79 -16.61 13.12
N GLU A 19 -16.09 -16.05 14.29
CA GLU A 19 -17.25 -15.23 14.65
C GLU A 19 -17.65 -14.21 13.56
N PRO A 20 -18.93 -13.80 13.47
CA PRO A 20 -19.46 -13.04 12.35
C PRO A 20 -18.71 -11.73 12.14
N VAL A 21 -18.45 -11.44 10.85
CA VAL A 21 -18.00 -10.14 10.37
C VAL A 21 -18.97 -9.08 10.91
N VAL A 22 -18.58 -8.39 11.96
CA VAL A 22 -19.22 -7.13 12.36
C VAL A 22 -18.95 -6.15 11.24
N SER A 23 -19.90 -6.04 10.32
CA SER A 23 -20.03 -4.91 9.44
C SER A 23 -20.19 -3.68 10.33
N PHE A 24 -19.09 -2.97 10.57
CA PHE A 24 -19.17 -1.63 11.14
C PHE A 24 -19.82 -0.76 10.07
N PRO A 25 -21.07 -0.30 10.26
CA PRO A 25 -21.59 0.72 9.38
C PRO A 25 -20.68 1.93 9.54
N TYR A 26 -20.15 2.41 8.42
CA TYR A 26 -19.61 3.77 8.33
C TYR A 26 -20.65 4.71 8.95
N ARG A 27 -20.36 5.22 10.15
CA ARG A 27 -21.22 6.17 10.86
C ARG A 27 -20.50 7.52 10.79
N PRO A 28 -20.80 8.37 9.79
CA PRO A 28 -20.21 9.69 9.72
C PRO A 28 -20.81 10.52 10.85
N GLU A 29 -20.01 10.82 11.87
CA GLU A 29 -20.35 11.89 12.81
C GLU A 29 -20.17 13.22 12.06
N ASN A 30 -21.30 13.78 11.61
CA ASN A 30 -21.57 15.06 10.93
C ASN A 30 -22.12 14.91 9.50
N GLU A 31 -23.46 14.94 9.40
CA GLU A 31 -24.30 14.62 8.24
C GLU A 31 -24.20 15.56 7.01
N ASN A 32 -23.32 16.56 6.97
CA ASN A 32 -23.27 17.49 5.83
C ASN A 32 -21.99 17.51 4.99
N ASN A 33 -20.91 16.81 5.39
CA ASN A 33 -19.64 16.80 4.63
C ASN A 33 -19.15 15.41 4.18
N GLY A 34 -19.55 14.32 4.85
CA GLY A 34 -19.04 12.97 4.56
C GLY A 34 -19.63 12.33 3.30
N MET A 35 -20.90 12.60 2.99
CA MET A 35 -21.56 12.07 1.78
C MET A 35 -20.94 12.65 0.50
N SER A 36 -20.50 13.92 0.54
CA SER A 36 -19.92 14.63 -0.61
C SER A 36 -18.59 14.04 -1.07
N LEU A 37 -17.73 13.63 -0.14
CA LEU A 37 -16.39 13.11 -0.46
C LEU A 37 -16.47 11.71 -1.10
N CYS A 38 -17.28 10.81 -0.55
CA CYS A 38 -17.49 9.48 -1.15
C CYS A 38 -18.11 9.58 -2.55
N LEU A 39 -19.04 10.51 -2.77
CA LEU A 39 -19.65 10.77 -4.09
C LEU A 39 -18.65 11.35 -5.10
N GLN A 40 -17.76 12.25 -4.67
CA GLN A 40 -16.69 12.79 -5.52
C GLN A 40 -15.64 11.73 -5.88
N MET A 41 -15.18 10.92 -4.92
CA MET A 41 -14.17 9.88 -5.16
C MET A 41 -14.72 8.74 -6.04
N ALA A 42 -16.01 8.42 -5.91
CA ALA A 42 -16.67 7.48 -6.81
C ALA A 42 -16.76 8.02 -8.26
N ALA A 43 -16.92 9.34 -8.44
CA ALA A 43 -16.90 9.96 -9.77
C ALA A 43 -15.50 9.92 -10.42
N GLU A 44 -14.44 9.86 -9.62
CA GLU A 44 -13.04 9.67 -10.07
C GLU A 44 -12.66 8.18 -10.28
N GLY A 45 -13.60 7.24 -10.13
CA GLY A 45 -13.35 5.81 -10.28
C GLY A 45 -12.50 5.20 -9.14
N LYS A 46 -12.37 5.91 -8.01
CA LYS A 46 -11.68 5.43 -6.81
C LYS A 46 -12.67 4.69 -5.91
N VAL A 47 -12.16 3.68 -5.21
CA VAL A 47 -12.88 2.97 -4.14
C VAL A 47 -12.10 3.10 -2.84
N LEU A 48 -12.80 2.99 -1.72
CA LEU A 48 -12.16 3.02 -0.40
C LEU A 48 -11.56 1.65 -0.09
N HIS A 49 -10.25 1.57 0.05
CA HIS A 49 -9.53 0.40 0.56
C HIS A 49 -9.19 0.60 2.03
N SER A 50 -9.27 -0.48 2.80
CA SER A 50 -8.73 -0.53 4.16
C SER A 50 -7.48 -1.40 4.18
N GLY A 51 -6.59 -1.13 5.13
CA GLY A 51 -5.38 -1.92 5.28
C GLY A 51 -4.63 -1.64 6.58
N GLY A 52 -3.49 -2.29 6.72
CA GLY A 52 -2.64 -2.11 7.89
C GLY A 52 -1.40 -2.97 7.91
N CYS A 53 -0.68 -2.89 9.02
CA CYS A 53 0.42 -3.82 9.29
C CYS A 53 -0.11 -5.19 9.73
N HIS A 54 0.74 -6.22 9.70
CA HIS A 54 0.38 -7.58 10.08
C HIS A 54 -0.23 -7.73 11.48
N CYS A 55 0.32 -7.04 12.49
CA CYS A 55 -0.19 -7.14 13.87
C CYS A 55 -1.45 -6.31 14.14
N GLY A 56 -1.94 -5.55 13.15
CA GLY A 56 -3.13 -4.70 13.29
C GLY A 56 -2.97 -3.45 14.17
N ALA A 57 -1.78 -3.19 14.69
CA ALA A 57 -1.48 -1.99 15.49
C ALA A 57 -1.58 -0.70 14.66
N VAL A 58 -1.08 -0.76 13.42
CA VAL A 58 -1.21 0.31 12.41
C VAL A 58 -2.35 -0.03 11.46
N ARG A 59 -3.32 0.87 11.31
CA ARG A 59 -4.44 0.75 10.37
C ARG A 59 -4.66 2.04 9.60
N PHE A 60 -5.03 1.93 8.33
CA PHE A 60 -5.27 3.08 7.46
C PHE A 60 -6.44 2.80 6.51
N GLN A 61 -6.89 3.87 5.88
CA GLN A 61 -7.80 3.88 4.75
C GLN A 61 -7.17 4.65 3.61
N VAL A 62 -7.48 4.25 2.39
CA VAL A 62 -6.99 4.91 1.19
C VAL A 62 -8.01 4.86 0.06
N PHE A 63 -8.26 5.99 -0.60
CA PHE A 63 -8.99 6.03 -1.86
C PHE A 63 -8.02 5.73 -3.01
N ALA A 64 -8.33 4.70 -3.80
CA ALA A 64 -7.57 4.34 -5.00
C ALA A 64 -8.46 3.54 -5.95
N PRO A 65 -8.12 3.45 -7.26
CA PRO A 65 -8.86 2.59 -8.18
C PRO A 65 -8.90 1.13 -7.69
N ALA A 66 -9.93 0.38 -8.08
CA ALA A 66 -10.00 -1.06 -7.78
C ALA A 66 -8.95 -1.87 -8.57
N GLN A 67 -8.50 -1.32 -9.71
CA GLN A 67 -7.39 -1.85 -10.51
C GLN A 67 -6.12 -1.09 -10.13
N LEU A 68 -5.19 -1.75 -9.47
CA LEU A 68 -4.00 -1.12 -8.91
C LEU A 68 -2.83 -1.17 -9.90
N ASP A 69 -2.24 -0.01 -10.21
CA ASP A 69 -0.96 0.06 -10.93
C ASP A 69 0.21 0.12 -9.94
N VAL A 70 0.87 -1.03 -9.79
CA VAL A 70 1.91 -1.26 -8.79
C VAL A 70 3.29 -1.15 -9.41
N ILE A 71 4.18 -0.45 -8.71
CA ILE A 71 5.58 -0.26 -9.09
C ILE A 71 6.43 -1.30 -8.38
N HIS A 72 7.24 -2.02 -9.15
CA HIS A 72 8.31 -2.89 -8.65
C HIS A 72 9.67 -2.23 -8.90
N CYS A 73 10.28 -1.70 -7.84
CA CYS A 73 11.55 -0.98 -7.93
C CYS A 73 12.74 -1.88 -7.56
N ASN A 74 13.80 -1.85 -8.36
CA ASN A 74 15.01 -2.66 -8.15
C ASN A 74 16.11 -1.97 -7.30
N CYS A 75 15.85 -0.84 -6.64
CA CYS A 75 16.90 -0.22 -5.82
C CYS A 75 17.24 -1.09 -4.59
N SER A 76 18.42 -0.88 -4.01
CA SER A 76 18.98 -1.75 -2.97
C SER A 76 18.04 -2.02 -1.78
N ILE A 77 17.29 -1.00 -1.32
CA ILE A 77 16.32 -1.17 -0.23
C ILE A 77 15.03 -1.84 -0.70
N CYS A 78 14.56 -1.55 -1.92
CA CYS A 78 13.31 -2.10 -2.46
C CYS A 78 13.45 -3.59 -2.75
N ILE A 79 14.61 -4.04 -3.27
CA ILE A 79 14.92 -5.46 -3.43
C ILE A 79 14.87 -6.18 -2.08
N LYS A 80 15.52 -5.62 -1.04
CA LYS A 80 15.56 -6.25 0.29
C LYS A 80 14.18 -6.33 0.95
N LYS A 81 13.30 -5.36 0.67
CA LYS A 81 11.93 -5.31 1.22
C LYS A 81 10.89 -6.02 0.35
N GLN A 82 11.24 -6.42 -0.88
CA GLN A 82 10.26 -6.81 -1.89
C GLN A 82 9.16 -5.74 -2.06
N ASN A 83 9.59 -4.46 -2.15
CA ASN A 83 8.70 -3.30 -2.07
C ASN A 83 7.92 -3.06 -3.36
N HIS A 84 6.82 -3.78 -3.51
CA HIS A 84 5.74 -3.48 -4.44
C HIS A 84 4.85 -2.39 -3.86
N HIS A 85 4.57 -1.32 -4.60
CA HIS A 85 3.68 -0.26 -4.12
C HIS A 85 2.97 0.49 -5.24
N PHE A 86 1.75 0.96 -4.99
CA PHE A 86 1.09 1.99 -5.80
C PHE A 86 1.15 3.33 -5.04
N ILE A 87 1.02 4.45 -5.74
CA ILE A 87 1.12 5.78 -5.14
C ILE A 87 -0.26 6.43 -5.19
N VAL A 88 -0.62 7.11 -4.10
CA VAL A 88 -1.81 7.96 -4.01
C VAL A 88 -1.41 9.36 -3.51
N PRO A 89 -2.22 10.39 -3.81
CA PRO A 89 -2.11 11.69 -3.14
C PRO A 89 -2.21 11.55 -1.62
N GLN A 90 -1.50 12.38 -0.85
CA GLN A 90 -1.64 12.38 0.62
C GLN A 90 -3.08 12.70 1.08
N ALA A 91 -3.85 13.44 0.29
CA ALA A 91 -5.26 13.74 0.56
C ALA A 91 -6.16 12.50 0.54
N ASP A 92 -5.77 11.47 -0.23
CA ASP A 92 -6.54 10.24 -0.39
C ASP A 92 -6.20 9.19 0.68
N PHE A 93 -5.20 9.47 1.54
CA PHE A 93 -4.72 8.58 2.58
C PHE A 93 -5.08 9.09 3.98
N THR A 94 -5.69 8.22 4.79
CA THR A 94 -6.00 8.50 6.20
C THR A 94 -5.40 7.42 7.09
N LEU A 95 -4.55 7.82 8.04
CA LEU A 95 -4.12 6.94 9.13
C LEU A 95 -5.22 6.88 10.19
N LEU A 96 -5.74 5.68 10.47
CA LEU A 96 -6.83 5.49 11.44
C LEU A 96 -6.31 5.26 12.86
N LYS A 97 -5.19 4.54 13.02
CA LYS A 97 -4.53 4.34 14.31
C LYS A 97 -3.08 3.86 14.16
N GLY A 98 -2.34 3.94 15.27
CA GLY A 98 -1.04 3.33 15.45
C GLY A 98 0.14 4.22 15.06
N GLU A 99 -0.04 5.54 15.09
CA GLU A 99 1.04 6.51 14.84
C GLU A 99 2.23 6.30 15.79
N GLU A 100 1.95 5.99 17.06
CA GLU A 100 2.93 5.67 18.10
C GLU A 100 3.70 4.36 17.87
N PHE A 101 3.23 3.53 16.93
CA PHE A 101 3.88 2.29 16.52
C PHE A 101 4.66 2.45 15.21
N LEU A 102 4.62 3.61 14.58
CA LEU A 102 5.40 3.87 13.39
C LEU A 102 6.84 4.24 13.75
N THR A 103 7.77 3.75 12.94
CA THR A 103 9.18 4.13 12.95
C THR A 103 9.59 4.44 11.52
N CYS A 104 10.48 5.40 11.35
CA CYS A 104 10.92 5.86 10.04
C CYS A 104 12.43 5.61 9.86
N TYR A 105 12.79 5.01 8.73
CA TYR A 105 14.16 4.90 8.26
C TYR A 105 14.36 5.78 7.02
N THR A 106 15.44 6.55 6.99
CA THR A 106 15.84 7.37 5.83
C THR A 106 17.32 7.19 5.56
N PHE A 107 17.72 7.30 4.29
CA PHE A 107 19.11 7.19 3.87
C PHE A 107 19.31 7.95 2.55
N ASN A 108 20.57 8.04 2.09
CA ASN A 108 20.95 8.70 0.85
C ASN A 108 20.49 10.17 0.81
N THR A 109 19.47 10.50 0.03
CA THR A 109 18.94 11.88 -0.07
C THR A 109 18.02 12.26 1.08
N HIS A 110 17.69 11.30 1.97
CA HIS A 110 16.75 11.47 3.08
C HIS A 110 15.32 11.92 2.68
N ARG A 111 15.00 11.93 1.38
CA ARG A 111 13.68 12.31 0.86
C ARG A 111 12.65 11.20 1.02
N ALA A 112 13.03 9.96 0.72
CA ALA A 112 12.15 8.82 0.97
C ALA A 112 12.07 8.56 2.49
N LYS A 113 10.84 8.47 3.01
CA LYS A 113 10.56 8.15 4.41
C LYS A 113 10.00 6.74 4.51
N HIS A 114 10.88 5.77 4.75
CA HIS A 114 10.49 4.37 4.88
C HIS A 114 9.86 4.12 6.25
N THR A 115 8.54 4.24 6.33
CA THR A 115 7.79 4.14 7.58
C THR A 115 7.25 2.73 7.79
N PHE A 116 7.52 2.09 8.92
CA PHE A 116 7.08 0.72 9.19
C PHE A 116 6.64 0.55 10.64
N CYS A 117 5.86 -0.49 10.90
CA CYS A 117 5.42 -0.83 12.24
C CYS A 117 6.61 -1.35 13.07
N ARG A 118 6.93 -0.70 14.20
CA ARG A 118 8.01 -1.12 15.10
C ARG A 118 7.73 -2.43 15.84
N ILE A 119 6.47 -2.88 15.87
CA ILE A 119 6.07 -4.14 16.52
C ILE A 119 6.34 -5.34 15.60
N CYS A 120 5.87 -5.29 14.35
CA CYS A 120 5.95 -6.44 13.43
C CYS A 120 6.86 -6.25 12.21
N GLY A 121 7.49 -5.08 12.06
CA GLY A 121 8.42 -4.77 10.96
C GLY A 121 7.77 -4.47 9.61
N VAL A 122 6.45 -4.62 9.47
CA VAL A 122 5.75 -4.43 8.18
C VAL A 122 5.70 -2.97 7.78
N GLN A 123 6.12 -2.69 6.53
CA GLN A 123 5.97 -1.40 5.86
C GLN A 123 4.67 -1.40 5.04
N SER A 124 3.56 -1.05 5.68
CA SER A 124 2.26 -1.01 5.00
C SER A 124 2.10 0.20 4.07
N PHE A 125 2.82 1.28 4.35
CA PHE A 125 2.92 2.46 3.49
C PHE A 125 4.25 3.16 3.71
N TYR A 126 4.64 4.07 2.82
CA TYR A 126 5.80 4.94 3.02
C TYR A 126 5.66 6.23 2.19
N THR A 127 6.56 7.21 2.39
CA THR A 127 6.65 8.39 1.50
C THR A 127 7.75 8.17 0.47
N PRO A 128 7.43 8.05 -0.83
CA PRO A 128 8.43 7.84 -1.89
C PRO A 128 9.35 9.06 -2.11
N ARG A 129 10.56 8.83 -2.63
CA ARG A 129 11.48 9.93 -3.04
C ARG A 129 10.89 10.78 -4.16
N SER A 130 10.17 10.15 -5.09
CA SER A 130 9.60 10.78 -6.28
C SER A 130 8.35 11.62 -6.00
N ASN A 131 7.60 11.26 -4.95
CA ASN A 131 6.29 11.83 -4.62
C ASN A 131 6.25 12.13 -3.11
N PRO A 132 6.95 13.19 -2.65
CA PRO A 132 7.00 13.55 -1.23
C PRO A 132 5.64 14.03 -0.68
N ASP A 133 4.73 14.41 -1.57
CA ASP A 133 3.34 14.83 -1.39
C ASP A 133 2.35 13.64 -1.45
N GLY A 134 2.83 12.42 -1.66
CA GLY A 134 2.03 11.21 -1.78
C GLY A 134 2.42 10.09 -0.83
N ARG A 135 1.68 8.99 -0.92
CA ARG A 135 1.92 7.76 -0.14
C ARG A 135 2.04 6.57 -1.06
N GLY A 136 3.15 5.85 -0.92
CA GLY A 136 3.34 4.54 -1.52
C GLY A 136 2.71 3.48 -0.63
N ILE A 137 1.66 2.82 -1.09
CA ILE A 137 0.92 1.79 -0.34
C ILE A 137 1.36 0.40 -0.81
N ALA A 138 1.70 -0.47 0.13
CA ALA A 138 1.99 -1.87 -0.18
C ALA A 138 0.67 -2.61 -0.46
N PRO A 139 0.45 -3.16 -1.67
CA PRO A 139 -0.83 -3.78 -2.03
C PRO A 139 -1.13 -5.03 -1.19
N HIS A 140 -0.09 -5.76 -0.76
CA HIS A 140 -0.20 -6.92 0.11
C HIS A 140 -0.55 -6.58 1.57
N CYS A 141 -0.67 -5.29 1.91
CA CYS A 141 -1.11 -4.80 3.21
C CYS A 141 -2.54 -4.23 3.18
N LEU A 142 -3.24 -4.33 2.04
CA LEU A 142 -4.68 -4.08 1.96
C LEU A 142 -5.44 -5.28 2.51
N ASP A 143 -6.58 -5.03 3.14
CA ASP A 143 -7.51 -6.09 3.47
C ASP A 143 -8.21 -6.61 2.20
N GLU A 144 -8.71 -7.84 2.25
CA GLU A 144 -9.43 -8.45 1.12
C GLU A 144 -10.74 -7.70 0.81
N GLY A 145 -11.06 -7.57 -0.49
CA GLY A 145 -12.41 -7.21 -0.96
C GLY A 145 -12.48 -6.10 -2.01
N THR A 146 -11.65 -5.06 -1.92
CA THR A 146 -11.81 -3.85 -2.76
C THR A 146 -10.83 -3.76 -3.92
N ALA A 147 -9.65 -4.39 -3.81
CA ALA A 147 -8.70 -4.54 -4.90
C ALA A 147 -9.09 -5.73 -5.79
N GLN A 148 -9.26 -5.49 -7.10
CA GLN A 148 -9.73 -6.49 -8.06
C GLN A 148 -8.60 -7.02 -8.94
N THR A 149 -7.76 -6.12 -9.47
CA THR A 149 -6.64 -6.50 -10.33
C THR A 149 -5.40 -5.69 -9.95
N VAL A 150 -4.23 -6.26 -10.24
CA VAL A 150 -2.94 -5.61 -10.03
C VAL A 150 -2.11 -5.71 -11.31
N SER A 151 -1.78 -4.58 -11.92
CA SER A 151 -0.72 -4.49 -12.92
C SER A 151 0.60 -4.15 -12.25
N VAL A 152 1.70 -4.72 -12.72
CA VAL A 152 3.03 -4.46 -12.15
C VAL A 152 3.95 -3.87 -13.21
N THR A 153 4.44 -2.66 -12.97
CA THR A 153 5.42 -1.97 -13.80
C THR A 153 6.77 -1.95 -13.09
N SER A 154 7.82 -2.38 -13.80
CA SER A 154 9.18 -2.36 -13.24
C SER A 154 9.81 -0.97 -13.35
N PHE A 155 10.54 -0.55 -12.31
CA PHE A 155 11.29 0.69 -12.28
C PHE A 155 12.77 0.46 -11.94
N ASP A 156 13.66 1.05 -12.74
CA ASP A 156 15.11 0.97 -12.53
C ASP A 156 15.58 1.99 -11.48
N GLY A 157 15.29 1.70 -10.22
CA GLY A 157 15.75 2.49 -9.09
C GLY A 157 17.25 2.35 -8.79
N SER A 158 17.96 1.39 -9.40
CA SER A 158 19.42 1.30 -9.33
C SER A 158 20.12 2.39 -10.14
N ASN A 159 19.49 2.84 -11.24
CA ASN A 159 19.93 3.99 -12.04
C ASN A 159 18.91 5.14 -11.94
N TRP A 160 18.56 5.54 -10.71
CA TRP A 160 17.42 6.41 -10.41
C TRP A 160 17.36 7.67 -11.27
N GLU A 161 18.47 8.39 -11.41
CA GLU A 161 18.54 9.66 -12.13
C GLU A 161 18.16 9.47 -13.62
N LYS A 162 18.74 8.47 -14.29
CA LYS A 162 18.44 8.17 -15.68
C LYS A 162 17.01 7.65 -15.88
N ALA A 163 16.53 6.82 -14.96
CA ALA A 163 15.19 6.23 -15.05
C ALA A 163 14.11 7.30 -14.85
N PHE A 164 14.33 8.21 -13.90
CA PHE A 164 13.39 9.28 -13.58
C PHE A 164 13.29 10.36 -14.68
N ASP A 165 14.39 10.63 -15.39
CA ASP A 165 14.37 11.56 -16.53
C ASP A 165 13.67 10.95 -17.77
N LYS A 166 13.74 9.63 -17.93
CA LYS A 166 13.10 8.91 -19.05
C LYS A 166 11.59 8.75 -18.90
N ASP A 167 11.10 8.71 -17.66
CA ASP A 167 9.68 8.57 -17.36
C ASP A 167 9.19 9.69 -16.42
N PRO A 168 8.85 10.87 -16.99
CA PRO A 168 8.33 11.98 -16.21
C PRO A 168 7.00 11.65 -15.49
N SER A 169 6.22 10.67 -15.99
CA SER A 169 4.90 10.34 -15.46
C SER A 169 4.93 9.88 -14.00
N ILE A 170 6.09 9.39 -13.54
CA ILE A 170 6.32 8.99 -12.15
C ILE A 170 6.04 10.16 -11.18
N ARG A 171 6.32 11.40 -11.60
CA ARG A 171 6.07 12.61 -10.80
C ARG A 171 4.58 12.90 -10.59
N ASP A 172 3.75 12.43 -11.51
CA ASP A 172 2.33 12.77 -11.53
C ASP A 172 1.47 11.71 -10.84
N ARG A 173 2.05 10.58 -10.43
CA ARG A 173 1.37 9.49 -9.72
C ARG A 173 0.80 9.85 -8.34
N SER A 174 1.15 11.00 -7.78
CA SER A 174 0.54 11.55 -6.56
C SER A 174 -0.44 12.69 -6.83
N LYS A 175 -0.68 13.03 -8.10
CA LYS A 175 -1.56 14.14 -8.53
C LYS A 175 -2.89 13.68 -9.13
N THR A 176 -2.97 12.40 -9.50
CA THR A 176 -4.17 11.68 -9.95
C THR A 176 -4.78 10.90 -8.80
#